data_AF-A0A2S9PQQ3-F1
#
_entry.id   AF-A0A2S9PQQ3-F1
#
_cell.length_a   1.000
_cell.length_b   1.000
_cell.length_c   1.000
_cell.angle_alpha   90.00
_cell.angle_beta   90.00
_cell.angle_gamma   90.00
#
_symmetry.space_group_name_H-M   'P 1'
#
loop_
_entity.id
_entity.type
_entity.pdbx_description
1 polymer ?
#
loop_
_entity_poly.entity_id
_entity_poly.type
_entity_poly.pdbx_seq_one_letter_code
_entity_poly.pdbx_strand_id
1 'polypeptide(L)'
;MSSIDYDKIRADARAEVDAELAEVTDPRERRTLAEEIRDQAFMELSMLKEERQQLVASAALYEYAPDLHEKFGIARTHLRRLTMTLLHDDLDREEQINPPSWPADRAEAARNAGIPHHKDVVQKAAVICARYEGAAARRSAAIAHLEDAGEMLRTAGGRVRVDPMERPDFATIREQARQEIVDELTAADGAPEDRLRRAAEAVDLWEEKVAELLPKRDAAMCSLAFYTTAQGVYFSAGINRNACNRVLARVLKVPSVADLPKRDKQPAAARAAGVRFVKNAERKLPKIATEYEAAKARQAAAIQIRNELIPVMNAEPYGWGPLRIAEAIDRDDKIVRRILPAGESA
;
A
#
# COMPACT_ATOMS: atom_id res chain seq x y z
N MET A 1 -21.25 -29.03 -28.50
CA MET A 1 -19.97 -28.58 -27.90
C MET A 1 -20.18 -27.17 -27.40
N SER A 2 -19.86 -26.90 -26.12
CA SER A 2 -19.97 -25.55 -25.55
C SER A 2 -19.05 -24.61 -26.31
N SER A 3 -19.57 -23.48 -26.81
CA SER A 3 -18.72 -22.42 -27.37
C SER A 3 -17.78 -21.91 -26.27
N ILE A 4 -16.51 -21.67 -26.60
CA ILE A 4 -15.59 -20.99 -25.70
C ILE A 4 -16.04 -19.53 -25.61
N ASP A 5 -16.18 -19.03 -24.38
CA ASP A 5 -16.50 -17.62 -24.11
C ASP A 5 -15.21 -16.81 -23.98
N TYR A 6 -14.76 -16.26 -25.10
CA TYR A 6 -13.53 -15.46 -25.17
C TYR A 6 -13.64 -14.13 -24.42
N ASP A 7 -14.83 -13.56 -24.33
CA ASP A 7 -15.03 -12.31 -23.59
C ASP A 7 -14.92 -12.55 -22.09
N LYS A 8 -15.48 -13.66 -21.60
CA LYS A 8 -15.26 -14.10 -20.23
C LYS A 8 -13.77 -14.36 -19.94
N ILE A 9 -13.06 -15.07 -20.81
CA ILE A 9 -11.61 -15.31 -20.63
C ILE A 9 -10.83 -13.99 -20.50
N ARG A 10 -11.11 -13.01 -21.37
CA ARG A 10 -10.46 -11.69 -21.31
C ARG A 10 -10.82 -10.93 -20.04
N ALA A 11 -12.08 -11.01 -19.60
CA ALA A 11 -12.55 -10.37 -18.37
C ALA A 11 -11.90 -11.00 -17.12
N ASP A 12 -11.89 -12.33 -17.04
CA ASP A 12 -11.29 -13.08 -15.92
C ASP A 12 -9.78 -12.81 -15.83
N ALA A 13 -9.08 -12.82 -16.95
CA ALA A 13 -7.65 -12.49 -17.04
C ALA A 13 -7.32 -11.05 -16.60
N ARG A 14 -8.19 -10.08 -16.93
CA ARG A 14 -8.05 -8.70 -16.46
C ARG A 14 -8.29 -8.60 -14.96
N ALA A 15 -9.37 -9.23 -14.47
CA ALA A 15 -9.71 -9.23 -13.06
C ALA A 15 -8.63 -9.88 -12.18
N GLU A 16 -7.97 -10.92 -12.67
CA GLU A 16 -6.83 -11.56 -11.99
C GLU A 16 -5.67 -10.57 -11.81
N VAL A 17 -5.27 -9.88 -12.90
CA VAL A 17 -4.20 -8.87 -12.84
C VAL A 17 -4.59 -7.68 -11.96
N ASP A 18 -5.83 -7.23 -12.06
CA ASP A 18 -6.35 -6.14 -11.22
C ASP A 18 -6.34 -6.52 -9.73
N ALA A 19 -6.71 -7.76 -9.38
CA ALA A 19 -6.68 -8.26 -8.02
C ALA A 19 -5.25 -8.34 -7.49
N GLU A 20 -4.32 -8.90 -8.27
CA GLU A 20 -2.90 -9.03 -7.91
C GLU A 20 -2.24 -7.66 -7.65
N LEU A 21 -2.51 -6.67 -8.52
CA LEU A 21 -1.94 -5.33 -8.40
C LEU A 21 -2.66 -4.43 -7.38
N ALA A 22 -3.92 -4.74 -7.02
CA ALA A 22 -4.66 -3.99 -6.01
C ALA A 22 -4.04 -4.12 -4.61
N GLU A 23 -3.38 -5.25 -4.32
CA GLU A 23 -2.70 -5.50 -3.05
C GLU A 23 -1.42 -4.68 -2.89
N VAL A 24 -0.75 -4.35 -3.99
CA VAL A 24 0.50 -3.58 -3.97
C VAL A 24 0.19 -2.09 -3.87
N THR A 25 0.65 -1.44 -2.81
CA THR A 25 0.27 -0.05 -2.49
C THR A 25 1.34 0.99 -2.83
N ASP A 26 2.62 0.62 -2.88
CA ASP A 26 3.67 1.51 -3.39
C ASP A 26 3.59 1.52 -4.93
N PRO A 27 3.41 2.68 -5.59
CA PRO A 27 3.39 2.77 -7.04
C PRO A 27 4.64 2.21 -7.73
N ARG A 28 5.81 2.25 -7.08
CA ARG A 28 7.02 1.64 -7.66
C ARG A 28 6.95 0.12 -7.63
N GLU A 29 6.57 -0.45 -6.49
CA GLU A 29 6.40 -1.90 -6.38
C GLU A 29 5.30 -2.38 -7.33
N ARG A 30 4.19 -1.62 -7.42
CA ARG A 30 3.11 -1.92 -8.36
C ARG A 30 3.59 -1.87 -9.81
N ARG A 31 4.42 -0.87 -10.16
CA ARG A 31 5.03 -0.78 -11.48
C ARG A 31 5.94 -1.99 -11.75
N THR A 32 6.80 -2.36 -10.81
CA THR A 32 7.69 -3.52 -10.96
C THR A 32 6.89 -4.81 -11.15
N LEU A 33 5.88 -5.06 -10.31
CA LEU A 33 5.02 -6.24 -10.46
C LEU A 33 4.26 -6.23 -11.78
N ALA A 34 3.74 -5.09 -12.23
CA ALA A 34 3.10 -4.97 -13.54
C ALA A 34 4.09 -5.21 -14.70
N GLU A 35 5.37 -4.82 -14.58
CA GLU A 35 6.43 -5.14 -15.54
C GLU A 35 6.67 -6.66 -15.58
N GLU A 36 6.73 -7.32 -14.42
CA GLU A 36 6.88 -8.78 -14.32
C GLU A 36 5.70 -9.53 -14.95
N ILE A 37 4.46 -9.16 -14.63
CA ILE A 37 3.25 -9.76 -15.21
C ILE A 37 3.23 -9.57 -16.73
N ARG A 38 3.56 -8.36 -17.22
CA ARG A 38 3.65 -8.08 -18.65
C ARG A 38 4.68 -8.98 -19.33
N ASP A 39 5.84 -9.15 -18.73
CA ASP A 39 6.95 -9.93 -19.30
C ASP A 39 6.63 -11.43 -19.28
N GLN A 40 6.04 -11.95 -18.20
CA GLN A 40 5.53 -13.33 -18.14
C GLN A 40 4.48 -13.60 -19.21
N ALA A 41 3.48 -12.71 -19.34
CA ALA A 41 2.45 -12.82 -20.36
C ALA A 41 3.02 -12.72 -21.78
N PHE A 42 4.03 -11.86 -21.99
CA PHE A 42 4.72 -11.76 -23.28
C PHE A 42 5.50 -13.04 -23.64
N MET A 43 6.19 -13.65 -22.66
CA MET A 43 6.86 -14.93 -22.86
C MET A 43 5.86 -16.03 -23.20
N GLU A 44 4.72 -16.09 -22.50
CA GLU A 44 3.65 -17.03 -22.81
C GLU A 44 3.07 -16.84 -24.22
N LEU A 45 2.79 -15.59 -24.61
CA LEU A 45 2.34 -15.29 -25.98
C LEU A 45 3.36 -15.73 -27.04
N SER A 46 4.65 -15.53 -26.76
CA SER A 46 5.73 -15.91 -27.67
C SER A 46 5.82 -17.42 -27.83
N MET A 47 5.71 -18.18 -26.74
CA MET A 47 5.68 -19.65 -26.75
C MET A 47 4.46 -20.21 -27.50
N LEU A 48 3.30 -19.59 -27.35
CA LEU A 48 2.04 -20.06 -27.94
C LEU A 48 1.86 -19.65 -29.41
N LYS A 49 2.61 -18.65 -29.89
CA LYS A 49 2.36 -18.01 -31.19
C LYS A 49 2.43 -18.99 -32.35
N GLU A 50 3.54 -19.73 -32.48
CA GLU A 50 3.77 -20.62 -33.62
C GLU A 50 2.77 -21.79 -33.62
N GLU A 51 2.60 -22.44 -32.47
CA GLU A 51 1.65 -23.55 -32.30
C GLU A 51 0.22 -23.09 -32.61
N ARG A 52 -0.19 -21.91 -32.12
CA ARG A 52 -1.50 -21.33 -32.44
C ARG A 52 -1.67 -21.14 -33.93
N GLN A 53 -0.68 -20.54 -34.59
CA GLN A 53 -0.75 -20.26 -36.03
C GLN A 53 -0.87 -21.56 -36.84
N GLN A 54 -0.08 -22.57 -36.51
CA GLN A 54 -0.12 -23.88 -37.16
C GLN A 54 -1.47 -24.58 -36.99
N LEU A 55 -1.99 -24.65 -35.76
CA LEU A 55 -3.26 -25.33 -35.48
C LEU A 55 -4.46 -24.59 -36.11
N VAL A 56 -4.48 -23.26 -36.06
CA VAL A 56 -5.54 -22.45 -36.67
C VAL A 56 -5.54 -22.59 -38.20
N ALA A 57 -4.37 -22.52 -38.82
CA ALA A 57 -4.22 -22.70 -40.26
C ALA A 57 -4.61 -24.13 -40.69
N SER A 58 -4.13 -25.15 -39.98
CA SER A 58 -4.48 -26.55 -40.24
C SER A 58 -6.00 -26.78 -40.13
N ALA A 59 -6.65 -26.27 -39.09
CA ALA A 59 -8.10 -26.36 -38.96
C ALA A 59 -8.84 -25.66 -40.11
N ALA A 60 -8.39 -24.48 -40.54
CA ALA A 60 -9.01 -23.73 -41.63
C ALA A 60 -8.90 -24.42 -43.00
N LEU A 61 -7.84 -25.21 -43.21
CA LEU A 61 -7.56 -25.91 -44.46
C LEU A 61 -8.22 -27.28 -44.55
N TYR A 62 -8.23 -28.04 -43.45
CA TYR A 62 -8.69 -29.44 -43.45
C TYR A 62 -10.16 -29.63 -43.01
N GLU A 63 -10.69 -28.82 -42.10
CA GLU A 63 -11.97 -29.10 -41.42
C GLU A 63 -13.17 -28.29 -41.95
N TYR A 64 -12.92 -27.41 -42.93
CA TYR A 64 -13.90 -26.62 -43.68
C TYR A 64 -15.22 -26.31 -42.95
N ALA A 65 -15.17 -25.45 -41.93
CA ALA A 65 -16.36 -24.97 -41.22
C ALA A 65 -16.46 -23.43 -41.29
N PRO A 66 -17.64 -22.87 -41.65
CA PRO A 66 -17.81 -21.43 -41.89
C PRO A 66 -17.62 -20.58 -40.62
N ASP A 67 -17.80 -21.16 -39.45
CA ASP A 67 -17.77 -20.55 -38.12
C ASP A 67 -16.44 -20.77 -37.37
N LEU A 68 -15.40 -21.33 -38.01
CA LEU A 68 -14.11 -21.63 -37.34
C LEU A 68 -13.47 -20.41 -36.66
N HIS A 69 -13.62 -19.23 -37.27
CA HIS A 69 -13.08 -17.99 -36.74
C HIS A 69 -13.71 -17.61 -35.38
N GLU A 70 -15.01 -17.85 -35.21
CA GLU A 70 -15.73 -17.64 -33.94
C GLU A 70 -15.25 -18.64 -32.88
N LYS A 71 -15.03 -19.91 -33.26
CA LYS A 71 -14.49 -20.94 -32.35
C LYS A 71 -13.08 -20.64 -31.85
N PHE A 72 -12.34 -19.79 -32.56
CA PHE A 72 -10.98 -19.36 -32.20
C PHE A 72 -10.94 -17.95 -31.62
N GLY A 73 -12.09 -17.27 -31.50
CA GLY A 73 -12.19 -15.92 -30.93
C GLY A 73 -11.54 -14.83 -31.80
N ILE A 74 -11.41 -15.07 -33.11
CA ILE A 74 -10.74 -14.15 -34.05
C ILE A 74 -11.65 -13.71 -35.18
N ALA A 75 -11.32 -12.58 -35.80
CA ALA A 75 -12.00 -12.13 -37.01
C ALA A 75 -11.73 -13.08 -38.19
N ARG A 76 -12.71 -13.24 -39.09
CA ARG A 76 -12.58 -14.05 -40.31
C ARG A 76 -11.39 -13.63 -41.19
N THR A 77 -11.10 -12.33 -41.25
CA THR A 77 -9.92 -11.79 -41.96
C THR A 77 -8.61 -12.21 -41.30
N HIS A 78 -8.56 -12.28 -39.97
CA HIS A 78 -7.39 -12.75 -39.23
C HIS A 78 -7.17 -14.25 -39.42
N LEU A 79 -8.23 -15.07 -39.39
CA LEU A 79 -8.16 -16.49 -39.72
C LEU A 79 -7.52 -16.71 -41.10
N ARG A 80 -8.00 -15.97 -42.11
CA ARG A 80 -7.46 -16.04 -43.47
C ARG A 80 -6.00 -15.60 -43.53
N ARG A 81 -5.64 -14.51 -42.84
CA ARG A 81 -4.25 -14.03 -42.76
C ARG A 81 -3.31 -15.10 -42.19
N LEU A 82 -3.62 -15.63 -41.01
CA LEU A 82 -2.80 -16.67 -40.38
C LEU A 82 -2.61 -17.89 -41.29
N THR A 83 -3.69 -18.27 -42.00
CA THR A 83 -3.65 -19.42 -42.90
C THR A 83 -2.80 -19.15 -44.14
N MET A 84 -2.96 -17.99 -44.77
CA MET A 84 -2.18 -17.63 -45.96
C MET A 84 -0.71 -17.42 -45.65
N THR A 85 -0.37 -16.84 -44.49
CA THR A 85 1.03 -16.71 -44.04
C THR A 85 1.72 -18.06 -43.84
N LEU A 86 0.97 -19.12 -43.49
CA LEU A 86 1.55 -20.46 -43.36
C LEU A 86 1.59 -21.23 -44.70
N LEU A 87 0.71 -20.89 -45.65
CA LEU A 87 0.72 -21.47 -47.00
C LEU A 87 1.77 -20.83 -47.92
N HIS A 88 2.15 -19.60 -47.65
CA HIS A 88 3.03 -18.79 -48.47
C HIS A 88 4.13 -18.21 -47.59
N ASP A 89 5.35 -18.74 -47.72
CA ASP A 89 6.49 -18.35 -46.89
C ASP A 89 6.87 -16.85 -47.07
N ASP A 90 6.53 -16.25 -48.22
CA ASP A 90 6.95 -14.89 -48.61
C ASP A 90 5.77 -13.97 -49.02
N LEU A 91 4.74 -13.85 -48.18
CA LEU A 91 3.72 -12.81 -48.41
C LEU A 91 4.30 -11.41 -48.18
N ASP A 92 4.12 -10.52 -49.16
CA ASP A 92 4.50 -9.12 -48.99
C ASP A 92 3.60 -8.38 -47.97
N ARG A 93 3.94 -7.14 -47.64
CA ARG A 93 3.20 -6.36 -46.63
C ARG A 93 1.75 -6.08 -47.05
N GLU A 94 1.49 -5.93 -48.34
CA GLU A 94 0.15 -5.63 -48.87
C GLU A 94 -0.73 -6.89 -48.84
N GLU A 95 -0.16 -8.04 -49.20
CA GLU A 95 -0.80 -9.35 -49.12
C GLU A 95 -1.03 -9.80 -47.67
N GLN A 96 -0.20 -9.39 -46.71
CA GLN A 96 -0.47 -9.61 -45.29
C GLN A 96 -1.70 -8.82 -44.80
N ILE A 97 -1.93 -7.62 -45.35
CA ILE A 97 -3.10 -6.80 -45.02
C ILE A 97 -4.35 -7.39 -45.71
N ASN A 98 -4.23 -7.73 -46.99
CA ASN A 98 -5.28 -8.26 -47.86
C ASN A 98 -4.91 -9.68 -48.35
N PRO A 99 -5.16 -10.72 -47.54
CA PRO A 99 -4.68 -12.07 -47.84
C PRO A 99 -5.29 -12.63 -49.13
N PRO A 100 -4.53 -13.43 -49.92
CA PRO A 100 -4.99 -14.10 -51.14
C PRO A 100 -6.27 -14.91 -50.96
N SER A 101 -7.00 -15.17 -52.05
CA SER A 101 -8.19 -16.03 -52.02
C SER A 101 -7.84 -17.44 -51.59
N TRP A 102 -8.80 -18.13 -50.96
CA TRP A 102 -8.64 -19.52 -50.60
C TRP A 102 -8.28 -20.37 -51.84
N PRO A 103 -7.33 -21.33 -51.71
CA PRO A 103 -7.08 -22.32 -52.74
C PRO A 103 -8.34 -23.10 -53.10
N ALA A 104 -8.43 -23.54 -54.36
CA ALA A 104 -9.55 -24.36 -54.84
C ALA A 104 -9.63 -25.70 -54.09
N ASP A 105 -8.50 -26.38 -53.90
CA ASP A 105 -8.35 -27.51 -52.98
C ASP A 105 -7.45 -27.11 -51.81
N ARG A 106 -8.07 -26.83 -50.65
CA ARG A 106 -7.38 -26.40 -49.43
C ARG A 106 -6.58 -27.52 -48.79
N ALA A 107 -7.08 -28.75 -48.84
CA ALA A 107 -6.44 -29.89 -48.20
C ALA A 107 -5.22 -30.34 -49.01
N GLU A 108 -5.28 -30.27 -50.34
CA GLU A 108 -4.12 -30.49 -51.21
C GLU A 108 -3.07 -29.40 -51.00
N ALA A 109 -3.46 -28.12 -50.98
CA ALA A 109 -2.55 -27.02 -50.69
C ALA A 109 -1.83 -27.20 -49.33
N ALA A 110 -2.58 -27.59 -48.29
CA ALA A 110 -2.01 -27.85 -46.97
C ALA A 110 -1.01 -29.01 -46.96
N ARG A 111 -1.31 -30.11 -47.68
CA ARG A 111 -0.39 -31.26 -47.81
C ARG A 111 0.89 -30.87 -48.54
N ASN A 112 0.77 -30.11 -49.63
CA ASN A 112 1.92 -29.64 -50.41
C ASN A 112 2.81 -28.69 -49.59
N ALA A 113 2.21 -27.87 -48.72
CA ALA A 113 2.92 -27.01 -47.78
C ALA A 113 3.43 -27.72 -46.52
N GLY A 114 3.21 -29.05 -46.38
CA GLY A 114 3.67 -29.82 -45.22
C GLY A 114 2.92 -29.51 -43.91
N ILE A 115 1.74 -28.89 -43.97
CA ILE A 115 0.95 -28.55 -42.78
C ILE A 115 0.29 -29.83 -42.22
N PRO A 116 0.59 -30.24 -40.97
CA PRO A 116 0.07 -31.48 -40.41
C PRO A 116 -1.43 -31.39 -40.15
N HIS A 117 -2.15 -32.51 -40.35
CA HIS A 117 -3.57 -32.64 -40.00
C HIS A 117 -3.72 -33.52 -38.75
N HIS A 118 -4.29 -32.96 -37.69
CA HIS A 118 -4.64 -33.70 -36.48
C HIS A 118 -6.15 -33.96 -36.45
N LYS A 119 -6.55 -35.15 -36.01
CA LYS A 119 -7.98 -35.53 -35.89
C LYS A 119 -8.80 -34.62 -34.97
N ASP A 120 -8.14 -33.93 -34.05
CA ASP A 120 -8.72 -33.02 -33.05
C ASP A 120 -8.22 -31.58 -33.23
N VAL A 121 -7.77 -31.20 -34.44
CA VAL A 121 -7.13 -29.91 -34.70
C VAL A 121 -7.99 -28.72 -34.29
N VAL A 122 -9.31 -28.76 -34.52
CA VAL A 122 -10.23 -27.68 -34.13
C VAL A 122 -10.26 -27.50 -32.61
N GLN A 123 -10.33 -28.59 -31.86
CA GLN A 123 -10.37 -28.54 -30.41
C GLN A 123 -9.05 -28.05 -29.82
N LYS A 124 -7.92 -28.55 -30.35
CA LYS A 124 -6.58 -28.09 -29.95
C LYS A 124 -6.37 -26.61 -30.26
N ALA A 125 -6.74 -26.17 -31.47
CA ALA A 125 -6.68 -24.77 -31.88
C ALA A 125 -7.51 -23.87 -30.96
N ALA A 126 -8.72 -24.30 -30.60
CA ALA A 126 -9.61 -23.54 -29.70
C ALA A 126 -9.00 -23.37 -28.29
N VAL A 127 -8.42 -24.44 -27.72
CA VAL A 127 -7.73 -24.41 -26.42
C VAL A 127 -6.51 -23.49 -26.45
N ILE A 128 -5.65 -23.60 -27.47
CA ILE A 128 -4.47 -22.75 -27.61
C ILE A 128 -4.87 -21.29 -27.85
N CYS A 129 -5.92 -21.02 -28.64
CA CYS A 129 -6.45 -19.67 -28.82
C CYS A 129 -7.00 -19.09 -27.52
N ALA A 130 -7.73 -19.87 -26.73
CA ALA A 130 -8.24 -19.46 -25.42
C ALA A 130 -7.10 -19.02 -24.49
N ARG A 131 -6.04 -19.84 -24.41
CA ARG A 131 -4.84 -19.53 -23.61
C ARG A 131 -4.11 -18.28 -24.12
N TYR A 132 -3.96 -18.16 -25.44
CA TYR A 132 -3.34 -16.99 -26.08
C TYR A 132 -4.12 -15.69 -25.79
N GLU A 133 -5.45 -15.72 -25.89
CA GLU A 133 -6.31 -14.57 -25.60
C GLU A 133 -6.25 -14.18 -24.11
N GLY A 134 -6.20 -15.17 -23.20
CA GLY A 134 -5.97 -14.92 -21.77
C GLY A 134 -4.63 -14.23 -21.51
N ALA A 135 -3.53 -14.74 -22.06
CA ALA A 135 -2.21 -14.12 -21.93
C ALA A 135 -2.17 -12.71 -22.54
N ALA A 136 -2.83 -12.49 -23.70
CA ALA A 136 -2.94 -11.18 -24.31
C ALA A 136 -3.69 -10.19 -23.42
N ALA A 137 -4.80 -10.61 -22.83
CA ALA A 137 -5.59 -9.81 -21.90
C ALA A 137 -4.78 -9.46 -20.63
N ARG A 138 -4.05 -10.41 -20.04
CA ARG A 138 -3.15 -10.16 -18.90
C ARG A 138 -2.09 -9.12 -19.24
N ARG A 139 -1.42 -9.26 -20.39
CA ARG A 139 -0.42 -8.31 -20.88
C ARG A 139 -1.01 -6.91 -21.05
N SER A 140 -2.18 -6.79 -21.68
CA SER A 140 -2.85 -5.50 -21.87
C SER A 140 -3.25 -4.86 -20.55
N ALA A 141 -3.79 -5.63 -19.60
CA ALA A 141 -4.12 -5.14 -18.26
C ALA A 141 -2.88 -4.61 -17.55
N ALA A 142 -1.79 -5.37 -17.55
CA ALA A 142 -0.52 -4.97 -16.94
C ALA A 142 0.04 -3.68 -17.55
N ILE A 143 -0.05 -3.49 -18.87
CA ILE A 143 0.37 -2.25 -19.54
C ILE A 143 -0.42 -1.04 -19.04
N ALA A 144 -1.74 -1.14 -18.88
CA ALA A 144 -2.55 -0.04 -18.35
C ALA A 144 -2.07 0.38 -16.95
N HIS A 145 -1.79 -0.58 -16.07
CA HIS A 145 -1.22 -0.31 -14.75
C HIS A 145 0.19 0.30 -14.80
N LEU A 146 1.00 -0.05 -15.80
CA LEU A 146 2.32 0.56 -15.99
C LEU A 146 2.25 2.02 -16.41
N GLU A 147 1.30 2.35 -17.28
CA GLU A 147 1.04 3.72 -17.72
C GLU A 147 0.55 4.57 -16.54
N ASP A 148 -0.43 4.06 -15.78
CA ASP A 148 -0.95 4.71 -14.58
C ASP A 148 0.13 4.93 -13.51
N ALA A 149 0.88 3.87 -13.18
CA ALA A 149 1.96 3.96 -12.20
C ALA A 149 3.11 4.86 -12.71
N GLY A 150 3.40 4.83 -14.01
CA GLY A 150 4.37 5.71 -14.66
C GLY A 150 3.97 7.18 -14.58
N GLU A 151 2.71 7.49 -14.83
CA GLU A 151 2.18 8.86 -14.73
C GLU A 151 2.17 9.36 -13.27
N MET A 152 1.82 8.51 -12.30
CA MET A 152 1.92 8.83 -10.87
C MET A 152 3.37 9.16 -10.46
N LEU A 153 4.36 8.44 -10.99
CA LEU A 153 5.77 8.67 -10.70
C LEU A 153 6.31 9.92 -11.43
N ARG A 154 5.89 10.16 -12.67
CA ARG A 154 6.36 11.28 -13.51
C ARG A 154 5.87 12.62 -12.99
N THR A 155 4.61 12.72 -12.60
CA THR A 155 3.99 14.02 -12.24
C THR A 155 4.42 14.53 -10.87
N ALA A 156 4.95 13.66 -10.01
CA ALA A 156 5.30 13.99 -8.62
C ALA A 156 6.76 13.66 -8.25
N GLY A 157 7.66 13.49 -9.22
CA GLY A 157 9.09 13.26 -8.96
C GLY A 157 9.37 11.98 -8.17
N GLY A 158 8.59 10.92 -8.43
CA GLY A 158 8.68 9.64 -7.73
C GLY A 158 7.93 9.57 -6.40
N ARG A 159 6.98 10.49 -6.16
CA ARG A 159 6.11 10.54 -4.98
C ARG A 159 4.65 10.38 -5.35
N VAL A 160 3.81 9.95 -4.42
CA VAL A 160 2.35 9.85 -4.60
C VAL A 160 1.73 11.24 -4.40
N ARG A 161 0.86 11.66 -5.33
CA ARG A 161 0.06 12.87 -5.13
C ARG A 161 -0.95 12.66 -4.01
N VAL A 162 -0.98 13.58 -3.07
CA VAL A 162 -1.88 13.55 -1.91
C VAL A 162 -2.53 14.91 -1.73
N ASP A 163 -3.81 14.91 -1.39
CA ASP A 163 -4.60 16.10 -1.12
C ASP A 163 -4.14 16.84 0.15
N PRO A 164 -4.49 18.12 0.31
CA PRO A 164 -4.21 18.85 1.54
C PRO A 164 -4.76 18.12 2.76
N MET A 165 -3.92 17.96 3.78
CA MET A 165 -4.28 17.25 5.01
C MET A 165 -4.97 18.17 6.01
N GLU A 166 -5.82 17.57 6.83
CA GLU A 166 -6.41 18.22 7.98
C GLU A 166 -5.33 18.68 8.96
N ARG A 167 -5.55 19.85 9.58
CA ARG A 167 -4.69 20.43 10.60
C ARG A 167 -5.51 20.55 11.88
N PRO A 168 -5.46 19.53 12.76
CA PRO A 168 -6.18 19.59 14.03
C PRO A 168 -5.73 20.78 14.88
N ASP A 169 -6.66 21.34 15.65
CA ASP A 169 -6.33 22.34 16.66
C ASP A 169 -5.79 21.66 17.93
N PHE A 170 -4.49 21.37 17.90
CA PHE A 170 -3.80 20.72 19.00
C PHE A 170 -3.76 21.55 20.29
N ALA A 171 -3.98 22.87 20.24
CA ALA A 171 -4.08 23.66 21.47
C ALA A 171 -5.39 23.31 22.19
N THR A 172 -6.50 23.37 21.47
CA THR A 172 -7.82 23.01 22.00
C THR A 172 -7.89 21.54 22.44
N ILE A 173 -7.35 20.61 21.64
CA ILE A 173 -7.32 19.17 21.98
C ILE A 173 -6.59 18.92 23.30
N ARG A 174 -5.42 19.55 23.49
CA ARG A 174 -4.65 19.37 24.73
C ARG A 174 -5.36 19.96 25.94
N GLU A 175 -6.00 21.12 25.77
CA GLU A 175 -6.71 21.75 26.88
C GLU A 175 -7.95 20.96 27.29
N GLN A 176 -8.74 20.48 26.32
CA GLN A 176 -9.89 19.60 26.60
C GLN A 176 -9.45 18.32 27.32
N ALA A 177 -8.42 17.66 26.80
CA ALA A 177 -7.89 16.44 27.41
C ALA A 177 -7.33 16.67 28.83
N ARG A 178 -6.70 17.84 29.07
CA ARG A 178 -6.26 18.23 30.41
C ARG A 178 -7.45 18.41 31.35
N GLN A 179 -8.48 19.14 30.90
CA GLN A 179 -9.66 19.41 31.70
C GLN A 179 -10.41 18.12 32.05
N GLU A 180 -10.52 17.16 31.13
CA GLU A 180 -11.12 15.85 31.39
C GLU A 180 -10.48 15.14 32.59
N ILE A 181 -9.14 15.14 32.68
CA ILE A 181 -8.42 14.50 33.79
C ILE A 181 -8.60 15.26 35.10
N VAL A 182 -8.58 16.60 35.03
CA VAL A 182 -8.85 17.44 36.21
C VAL A 182 -10.25 17.16 36.73
N ASP A 183 -11.26 17.17 35.85
CA ASP A 183 -12.65 16.91 36.22
C ASP A 183 -12.83 15.49 36.77
N GLU A 184 -12.26 14.48 36.11
CA GLU A 184 -12.33 13.07 36.56
C GLU A 184 -11.73 12.88 37.95
N LEU A 185 -10.54 13.43 38.20
CA LEU A 185 -9.83 13.25 39.47
C LEU A 185 -10.31 14.18 40.59
N THR A 186 -10.95 15.32 40.23
CA THR A 186 -11.54 16.25 41.21
C THR A 186 -12.97 15.83 41.59
N ALA A 187 -13.75 15.34 40.63
CA ALA A 187 -15.10 14.82 40.85
C ALA A 187 -15.11 13.47 41.57
N ALA A 188 -13.97 12.78 41.65
CA ALA A 188 -13.80 11.70 42.60
C ALA A 188 -13.89 12.28 44.02
N ASP A 189 -15.07 12.23 44.64
CA ASP A 189 -15.36 12.57 46.06
C ASP A 189 -14.65 11.62 47.07
N GLY A 190 -13.50 11.07 46.69
CA GLY A 190 -12.68 10.17 47.51
C GLY A 190 -11.70 10.92 48.40
N ALA A 191 -11.21 10.22 49.42
CA ALA A 191 -10.11 10.69 50.25
C ALA A 191 -8.88 11.04 49.39
N PRO A 192 -8.02 11.98 49.82
CA PRO A 192 -6.78 12.33 49.12
C PRO A 192 -5.91 11.14 48.71
N GLU A 193 -5.94 10.05 49.48
CA GLU A 193 -5.31 8.77 49.16
C GLU A 193 -5.84 8.15 47.85
N ASP A 194 -7.16 8.05 47.70
CA ASP A 194 -7.77 7.47 46.50
C ASP A 194 -7.46 8.33 45.26
N ARG A 195 -7.47 9.65 45.42
CA ARG A 195 -7.10 10.58 44.35
C ARG A 195 -5.64 10.42 43.95
N LEU A 196 -4.74 10.23 44.92
CA LEU A 196 -3.32 10.01 44.65
C LEU A 196 -3.09 8.71 43.88
N ARG A 197 -3.76 7.62 44.29
CA ARG A 197 -3.67 6.31 43.62
C ARG A 197 -4.20 6.40 42.18
N ARG A 198 -5.40 6.96 41.99
CA ARG A 198 -6.00 7.13 40.65
C ARG A 198 -5.16 8.03 39.75
N ALA A 199 -4.57 9.09 40.29
CA ALA A 199 -3.65 9.94 39.52
C ALA A 199 -2.44 9.13 39.05
N ALA A 200 -1.85 8.27 39.90
CA ALA A 200 -0.75 7.40 39.51
C ALA A 200 -1.15 6.36 38.46
N GLU A 201 -2.30 5.70 38.63
CA GLU A 201 -2.86 4.76 37.65
C GLU A 201 -3.11 5.43 36.29
N ALA A 202 -3.63 6.66 36.29
CA ALA A 202 -3.81 7.45 35.09
C ALA A 202 -2.47 7.77 34.40
N VAL A 203 -1.40 8.05 35.15
CA VAL A 203 -0.06 8.23 34.55
C VAL A 203 0.37 6.99 33.78
N ASP A 204 0.23 5.80 34.37
CA ASP A 204 0.62 4.54 33.71
C ASP A 204 -0.21 4.26 32.45
N LEU A 205 -1.54 4.38 32.57
CA LEU A 205 -2.45 4.16 31.45
C LEU A 205 -2.10 5.05 30.26
N TRP A 206 -1.88 6.34 30.50
CA TRP A 206 -1.59 7.28 29.44
C TRP A 206 -0.15 7.20 28.95
N GLU A 207 0.80 6.77 29.77
CA GLU A 207 2.17 6.45 29.34
C GLU A 207 2.20 5.29 28.35
N GLU A 208 1.50 4.19 28.66
CA GLU A 208 1.36 3.05 27.75
C GLU A 208 0.71 3.49 26.44
N LYS A 209 -0.35 4.30 26.50
CA LYS A 209 -1.02 4.81 25.31
C LYS A 209 -0.12 5.69 24.45
N VAL A 210 0.69 6.55 25.07
CA VAL A 210 1.69 7.38 24.38
C VAL A 210 2.75 6.50 23.70
N ALA A 211 3.24 5.46 24.38
CA ALA A 211 4.21 4.52 23.83
C ALA A 211 3.65 3.71 22.65
N GLU A 212 2.36 3.38 22.67
CA GLU A 212 1.65 2.70 21.57
C GLU A 212 1.48 3.61 20.34
N LEU A 213 1.11 4.87 20.56
CA LEU A 213 0.74 5.81 19.50
C LEU A 213 1.95 6.45 18.80
N LEU A 214 3.04 6.71 19.55
CA LEU A 214 4.20 7.43 19.02
C LEU A 214 4.82 6.76 17.77
N PRO A 215 5.09 5.43 17.75
CA PRO A 215 5.63 4.77 16.57
C PRO A 215 4.67 4.83 15.37
N LYS A 216 3.35 4.72 15.62
CA LYS A 216 2.32 4.79 14.58
C LYS A 216 2.25 6.18 13.94
N ARG A 217 2.30 7.23 14.77
CA ARG A 217 2.34 8.63 14.33
C ARG A 217 3.58 8.90 13.48
N ASP A 218 4.74 8.52 13.99
CA ASP A 218 6.02 8.76 13.33
C ASP A 218 6.13 7.98 12.02
N ALA A 219 5.62 6.74 11.95
CA ALA A 219 5.56 5.96 10.70
C ALA A 219 4.65 6.63 9.65
N ALA A 220 3.44 7.07 10.03
CA ALA A 220 2.53 7.75 9.10
C ALA A 220 3.13 9.08 8.61
N MET A 221 3.73 9.86 9.51
CA MET A 221 4.41 11.10 9.18
C MET A 221 5.59 10.88 8.22
N CYS A 222 6.48 9.93 8.51
CA CYS A 222 7.61 9.59 7.66
C CYS A 222 7.16 9.12 6.29
N SER A 223 6.12 8.29 6.22
CA SER A 223 5.55 7.85 4.95
C SER A 223 5.10 9.04 4.09
N LEU A 224 4.35 9.97 4.67
CA LEU A 224 3.90 11.17 3.96
C LEU A 224 5.07 12.05 3.51
N ALA A 225 6.04 12.31 4.39
CA ALA A 225 7.16 13.18 4.10
C ALA A 225 8.06 12.64 2.98
N PHE A 226 8.34 11.34 2.99
CA PHE A 226 9.24 10.70 2.03
C PHE A 226 8.57 10.34 0.71
N TYR A 227 7.39 9.73 0.77
CA TYR A 227 6.79 9.10 -0.40
C TYR A 227 5.70 9.92 -1.07
N THR A 228 5.29 11.06 -0.52
CA THR A 228 4.15 11.81 -1.06
C THR A 228 4.47 13.28 -1.35
N THR A 229 3.55 13.94 -2.08
CA THR A 229 3.59 15.37 -2.34
C THR A 229 3.08 16.22 -1.17
N ALA A 230 2.63 15.59 -0.08
CA ALA A 230 2.05 16.29 1.06
C ALA A 230 2.94 17.43 1.54
N GLN A 231 2.33 18.58 1.77
CA GLN A 231 2.98 19.76 2.34
C GLN A 231 2.50 19.97 3.77
N GLY A 232 3.37 20.53 4.61
CA GLY A 232 3.00 20.85 5.99
C GLY A 232 2.68 19.63 6.86
N VAL A 233 3.26 18.46 6.59
CA VAL A 233 3.05 17.21 7.36
C VAL A 233 3.20 17.42 8.86
N TYR A 234 4.14 18.28 9.26
CA TYR A 234 4.38 18.62 10.67
C TYR A 234 3.16 19.27 11.35
N PHE A 235 2.37 20.08 10.63
CA PHE A 235 1.13 20.66 11.17
C PHE A 235 0.14 19.55 11.52
N SER A 236 -0.12 18.61 10.62
CA SER A 236 -1.03 17.48 10.86
C SER A 236 -0.51 16.48 11.90
N ALA A 237 0.81 16.44 12.11
CA ALA A 237 1.45 15.59 13.12
C ALA A 237 1.52 16.21 14.53
N GLY A 238 1.06 17.46 14.71
CA GLY A 238 1.09 18.15 16.00
C GLY A 238 2.49 18.58 16.45
N ILE A 239 3.46 18.66 15.54
CA ILE A 239 4.85 19.02 15.87
C ILE A 239 5.36 20.18 15.01
N ASN A 240 6.43 20.84 15.47
CA ASN A 240 7.07 21.87 14.66
C ASN A 240 7.95 21.26 13.55
N ARG A 241 8.29 22.08 12.56
CA ARG A 241 9.10 21.68 11.40
C ARG A 241 10.46 21.09 11.79
N ASN A 242 11.12 21.64 12.79
CA ASN A 242 12.43 21.17 13.24
C ASN A 242 12.34 19.80 13.92
N ALA A 243 11.28 19.55 14.69
CA ALA A 243 11.00 18.24 15.28
C ALA A 243 10.73 17.20 14.19
N CYS A 244 9.91 17.56 13.18
CA CYS A 244 9.67 16.71 12.00
C CYS A 244 11.00 16.34 11.33
N ASN A 245 11.84 17.33 10.99
CA ASN A 245 13.14 17.08 10.37
C ASN A 245 14.06 16.19 11.22
N ARG A 246 14.05 16.34 12.56
CA ARG A 246 14.83 15.47 13.46
C ARG A 246 14.34 14.03 13.42
N VAL A 247 13.03 13.80 13.35
CA VAL A 247 12.48 12.44 13.19
C VAL A 247 12.89 11.86 11.84
N LEU A 248 12.77 12.63 10.75
CA LEU A 248 13.20 12.18 9.42
C LEU A 248 14.71 11.83 9.40
N ALA A 249 15.55 12.67 10.01
CA ALA A 249 17.00 12.43 10.08
C ALA A 249 17.32 11.15 10.86
N ARG A 250 16.69 10.96 12.01
CA ARG A 250 16.85 9.75 12.84
C ARG A 250 16.44 8.50 12.08
N VAL A 251 15.30 8.54 11.39
CA VAL A 251 14.77 7.40 10.64
C VAL A 251 15.67 7.04 9.45
N LEU A 252 16.26 8.03 8.77
CA LEU A 252 17.25 7.81 7.71
C LEU A 252 18.65 7.48 8.22
N LYS A 253 18.85 7.46 9.55
CA LYS A 253 20.16 7.25 10.20
C LYS A 253 21.23 8.22 9.74
N VAL A 254 20.85 9.47 9.45
CA VAL A 254 21.80 10.54 9.10
C VAL A 254 22.21 11.36 10.34
N PRO A 255 23.45 11.87 10.41
CA PRO A 255 23.99 12.50 11.62
C PRO A 255 23.25 13.78 12.02
N SER A 256 22.80 14.56 11.04
CA SER A 256 22.15 15.84 11.28
C SER A 256 21.00 16.11 10.31
N VAL A 257 20.18 17.12 10.64
CA VAL A 257 19.13 17.63 9.74
C VAL A 257 19.70 18.21 8.46
N ALA A 258 20.93 18.73 8.48
CA ALA A 258 21.59 19.29 7.30
C ALA A 258 21.95 18.20 6.27
N ASP A 259 22.14 16.97 6.73
CA ASP A 259 22.48 15.81 5.90
C ASP A 259 21.24 15.12 5.31
N LEU A 260 20.05 15.68 5.52
CA LEU A 260 18.84 15.15 4.90
C LEU A 260 18.97 15.23 3.37
N PRO A 261 18.71 14.12 2.65
CA PRO A 261 18.78 14.12 1.20
C PRO A 261 17.77 15.12 0.62
N LYS A 262 18.11 15.63 -0.57
CA LYS A 262 17.20 16.48 -1.35
C LYS A 262 15.86 15.76 -1.57
N ARG A 263 14.80 16.56 -1.75
CA ARG A 263 13.41 16.09 -1.74
C ARG A 263 13.14 14.99 -2.79
N ASP A 264 13.76 15.07 -3.96
CA ASP A 264 13.72 14.07 -5.03
C ASP A 264 14.38 12.73 -4.66
N LYS A 265 15.42 12.75 -3.83
CA LYS A 265 16.18 11.55 -3.40
C LYS A 265 15.63 10.89 -2.14
N GLN A 266 14.80 11.60 -1.37
CA GLN A 266 14.20 11.11 -0.14
C GLN A 266 13.44 9.78 -0.25
N PRO A 267 12.60 9.52 -1.28
CA PRO A 267 11.93 8.23 -1.42
C PRO A 267 12.89 7.04 -1.53
N ALA A 268 14.03 7.22 -2.20
CA ALA A 268 15.03 6.16 -2.36
C ALA A 268 15.79 5.91 -1.05
N ALA A 269 16.22 6.99 -0.38
CA ALA A 269 16.88 6.91 0.93
C ALA A 269 15.98 6.26 2.00
N ALA A 270 14.69 6.61 2.00
CA ALA A 270 13.71 6.04 2.94
C ALA A 270 13.55 4.53 2.74
N ARG A 271 13.50 4.04 1.50
CA ARG A 271 13.47 2.60 1.21
C ARG A 271 14.75 1.90 1.67
N ALA A 272 15.92 2.48 1.39
CA ALA A 272 17.20 1.93 1.84
C ALA A 272 17.30 1.87 3.38
N ALA A 273 16.64 2.80 4.08
CA ALA A 273 16.55 2.81 5.54
C ALA A 273 15.45 1.88 6.10
N GLY A 274 14.68 1.19 5.26
CA GLY A 274 13.61 0.28 5.68
C GLY A 274 12.31 0.98 6.10
N VAL A 275 12.14 2.26 5.74
CA VAL A 275 10.88 2.97 5.98
C VAL A 275 9.82 2.42 5.04
N ARG A 276 8.66 2.06 5.57
CA ARG A 276 7.55 1.53 4.76
C ARG A 276 6.61 2.64 4.33
N PHE A 277 6.04 2.49 3.14
CA PHE A 277 4.89 3.28 2.73
C PHE A 277 3.66 2.86 3.54
N VAL A 278 2.95 3.83 4.10
CA VAL A 278 1.72 3.63 4.89
C VAL A 278 0.52 4.08 4.06
N LYS A 279 -0.34 3.11 3.70
CA LYS A 279 -1.58 3.37 2.98
C LYS A 279 -2.51 4.31 3.75
N ASN A 280 -3.05 5.31 3.06
CA ASN A 280 -3.95 6.33 3.58
C ASN A 280 -3.37 7.11 4.78
N ALA A 281 -2.05 7.32 4.78
CA ALA A 281 -1.37 8.03 5.86
C ALA A 281 -1.92 9.46 6.06
N GLU A 282 -2.39 10.10 4.99
CA GLU A 282 -2.98 11.45 5.01
C GLU A 282 -4.27 11.51 5.82
N ARG A 283 -5.05 10.42 5.86
CA ARG A 283 -6.26 10.30 6.69
C ARG A 283 -5.97 9.79 8.09
N LYS A 284 -4.93 8.96 8.24
CA LYS A 284 -4.56 8.33 9.52
C LYS A 284 -3.77 9.28 10.43
N LEU A 285 -2.84 10.05 9.87
CA LEU A 285 -1.93 10.90 10.64
C LEU A 285 -2.68 11.90 11.54
N PRO A 286 -3.66 12.69 11.04
CA PRO A 286 -4.36 13.66 11.89
C PRO A 286 -5.07 12.99 13.09
N LYS A 287 -5.68 11.81 12.88
CA LYS A 287 -6.36 11.05 13.93
C LYS A 287 -5.40 10.54 14.98
N ILE A 288 -4.34 9.85 14.55
CA ILE A 288 -3.32 9.30 15.45
C ILE A 288 -2.62 10.44 16.22
N ALA A 289 -2.32 11.56 15.56
CA ALA A 289 -1.71 12.71 16.20
C ALA A 289 -2.64 13.35 17.24
N THR A 290 -3.94 13.44 16.96
CA THR A 290 -4.96 13.94 17.90
C THR A 290 -5.01 13.06 19.14
N GLU A 291 -5.11 11.74 18.96
CA GLU A 291 -5.11 10.77 20.07
C GLU A 291 -3.81 10.85 20.88
N TYR A 292 -2.66 10.98 20.21
CA TYR A 292 -1.35 11.07 20.85
C TYR A 292 -1.21 12.34 21.69
N GLU A 293 -1.55 13.51 21.13
CA GLU A 293 -1.43 14.78 21.86
C GLU A 293 -2.43 14.85 23.02
N ALA A 294 -3.64 14.29 22.85
CA ALA A 294 -4.60 14.15 23.94
C ALA A 294 -4.06 13.23 25.06
N ALA A 295 -3.58 12.02 24.73
CA ALA A 295 -3.00 11.09 25.70
C ALA A 295 -1.82 11.72 26.45
N LYS A 296 -0.94 12.42 25.73
CA LYS A 296 0.20 13.12 26.34
C LYS A 296 -0.24 14.25 27.28
N ALA A 297 -1.28 14.99 26.93
CA ALA A 297 -1.85 16.02 27.80
C ALA A 297 -2.48 15.41 29.07
N ARG A 298 -3.21 14.30 28.93
CA ARG A 298 -3.79 13.55 30.07
C ARG A 298 -2.70 13.04 31.01
N GLN A 299 -1.65 12.44 30.45
CA GLN A 299 -0.48 11.99 31.21
C GLN A 299 0.16 13.14 32.00
N ALA A 300 0.40 14.29 31.34
CA ALA A 300 1.01 15.44 31.99
C ALA A 300 0.13 16.02 33.11
N ALA A 301 -1.18 16.08 32.90
CA ALA A 301 -2.15 16.52 33.91
C ALA A 301 -2.16 15.57 35.12
N ALA A 302 -2.21 14.25 34.88
CA ALA A 302 -2.17 13.24 35.93
C ALA A 302 -0.86 13.29 36.73
N ILE A 303 0.29 13.49 36.08
CA ILE A 303 1.59 13.71 36.74
C ILE A 303 1.53 14.93 37.65
N GLN A 304 0.98 16.04 37.16
CA GLN A 304 0.86 17.27 37.94
C GLN A 304 0.00 17.06 39.18
N ILE A 305 -1.20 16.49 39.04
CA ILE A 305 -2.12 16.22 40.15
C ILE A 305 -1.48 15.27 41.17
N ARG A 306 -0.85 14.19 40.71
CA ARG A 306 -0.11 13.27 41.59
C ARG A 306 0.97 14.01 42.38
N ASN A 307 1.75 14.86 41.71
CA ASN A 307 2.82 15.62 42.36
C ASN A 307 2.28 16.65 43.36
N GLU A 308 1.08 17.21 43.14
CA GLU A 308 0.40 18.12 44.06
C GLU A 308 -0.17 17.38 45.28
N LEU A 309 -0.61 16.13 45.12
CA LEU A 309 -1.16 15.31 46.22
C LEU A 309 -0.07 14.71 47.12
N ILE A 310 1.15 14.49 46.61
CA ILE A 310 2.26 13.94 47.40
C ILE A 310 2.56 14.78 48.66
N PRO A 311 2.74 16.12 48.58
CA PRO A 311 2.90 16.96 49.77
C PRO A 311 1.70 16.91 50.72
N VAL A 312 0.48 16.82 50.19
CA VAL A 312 -0.75 16.74 51.01
C VAL A 312 -0.77 15.46 51.84
N MET A 313 -0.34 14.33 51.28
CA MET A 313 -0.24 13.07 52.02
C MET A 313 0.88 13.06 53.06
N ASN A 314 1.97 13.80 52.81
CA ASN A 314 3.08 13.93 53.77
C ASN A 314 2.73 14.85 54.96
N ALA A 315 1.86 15.83 54.75
CA ALA A 315 1.42 16.76 55.80
C ALA A 315 0.39 16.12 56.77
N GLU A 316 0.22 16.75 57.93
CA GLU A 316 -0.89 16.45 58.85
C GLU A 316 -2.25 16.69 58.16
N PRO A 317 -3.29 15.85 58.40
CA PRO A 317 -3.38 14.80 59.41
C PRO A 317 -2.89 13.41 58.96
N TYR A 318 -2.39 13.28 57.72
CA TYR A 318 -2.01 11.98 57.16
C TYR A 318 -0.63 11.55 57.63
N GLY A 319 0.37 12.44 57.57
CA GLY A 319 1.72 12.18 58.05
C GLY A 319 2.41 10.99 57.37
N TRP A 320 2.11 10.71 56.10
CA TRP A 320 2.68 9.56 55.41
C TRP A 320 4.12 9.82 55.02
N GLY A 321 5.04 9.00 55.55
CA GLY A 321 6.43 9.04 55.12
C GLY A 321 6.61 8.70 53.63
N PRO A 322 7.75 9.11 53.01
CA PRO A 322 7.98 8.94 51.57
C PRO A 322 7.85 7.50 51.06
N LEU A 323 8.24 6.51 51.87
CA LEU A 323 8.13 5.08 51.53
C LEU A 323 6.67 4.64 51.40
N ARG A 324 5.81 5.04 52.35
CA ARG A 324 4.39 4.69 52.34
C ARG A 324 3.67 5.33 51.15
N ILE A 325 4.00 6.58 50.83
CA ILE A 325 3.46 7.26 49.64
C ILE A 325 3.89 6.51 48.37
N ALA A 326 5.16 6.11 48.28
CA ALA A 326 5.71 5.40 47.12
C ALA A 326 5.06 4.03 46.91
N GLU A 327 4.84 3.26 47.99
CA GLU A 327 4.09 2.01 47.98
C GLU A 327 2.65 2.21 47.50
N ALA A 328 1.97 3.27 47.96
CA ALA A 328 0.58 3.54 47.60
C ALA A 328 0.38 3.88 46.12
N ILE A 329 1.41 4.34 45.42
CA ILE A 329 1.37 4.66 43.98
C ILE A 329 2.17 3.66 43.11
N ASP A 330 2.67 2.58 43.71
CA ASP A 330 3.54 1.59 43.06
C ASP A 330 4.71 2.22 42.28
N ARG A 331 5.52 3.02 43.00
CA ARG A 331 6.70 3.71 42.45
C ARG A 331 7.92 3.63 43.35
N ASP A 332 9.09 3.89 42.75
CA ASP A 332 10.35 4.09 43.47
C ASP A 332 10.27 5.34 44.37
N ASP A 333 10.72 5.22 45.63
CA ASP A 333 10.68 6.28 46.62
C ASP A 333 11.49 7.52 46.21
N LYS A 334 12.46 7.38 45.31
CA LYS A 334 13.19 8.51 44.71
C LYS A 334 12.28 9.47 43.95
N ILE A 335 11.16 9.00 43.39
CA ILE A 335 10.20 9.88 42.70
C ILE A 335 9.53 10.78 43.74
N VAL A 336 9.08 10.19 44.86
CA VAL A 336 8.46 10.92 45.98
C VAL A 336 9.45 11.88 46.63
N ARG A 337 10.67 11.43 46.93
CA ARG A 337 11.75 12.26 47.51
C ARG A 337 12.23 13.39 46.60
N ARG A 338 12.00 13.32 45.29
CA ARG A 338 12.30 14.43 44.36
C ARG A 338 11.27 15.55 44.47
N ILE A 339 10.06 15.21 44.89
CA ILE A 339 8.92 16.12 45.01
C ILE A 339 8.88 16.73 46.41
N LEU A 340 9.18 15.94 47.45
CA LEU A 340 9.32 16.42 48.82
C LEU A 340 10.70 17.09 49.02
N PRO A 341 10.78 18.32 49.55
CA PRO A 341 12.05 18.97 49.84
C PRO A 341 12.83 18.19 50.90
N ALA A 342 14.15 18.12 50.76
CA ALA A 342 15.03 17.51 51.76
C ALA A 342 15.06 18.39 53.03
N GLY A 343 14.21 18.11 54.01
CA GLY A 343 14.26 18.82 55.29
C GLY A 343 13.02 18.79 56.19
N GLU A 344 11.85 18.37 55.72
CA GLU A 344 10.63 18.33 56.54
C GLU A 344 10.19 16.89 56.80
N SER A 345 10.99 16.20 57.62
CA SER A 345 10.45 15.15 58.48
C SER A 345 9.83 15.87 59.67
N ALA A 346 8.50 15.91 59.75
CA ALA A 346 7.80 16.21 61.00
C ALA A 346 7.96 15.02 61.95
#